data_AF-A0A370DBT8-F1
#
_entry.id   AF-A0A370DBT8-F1
#
_cell.length_a   1.000
_cell.length_b   1.000
_cell.length_c   1.000
_cell.angle_alpha   90.00
_cell.angle_beta   90.00
_cell.angle_gamma   90.00
#
_symmetry.space_group_name_H-M   'P 1'
#
loop_
_entity.id
_entity.type
_entity.pdbx_description
1 polymer ?
#
loop_
_entity_poly.entity_id
_entity_poly.type
_entity_poly.pdbx_seq_one_letter_code
_entity_poly.pdbx_strand_id
1 'polypeptide(L)'
;MGDSMAQQQSLISALQRAEAYPHAVDKIEHIETHISHLLLAGEFVYKIKKPVDLGFLDFSTQEKRRYFCEEELRLNRRLAPELYLDLATITGDYDIPEIDGKGEILEYAVRMRRFPQSSLFDRTLPDRELVLRLARRVARFHAVIPAVDPRESYGQPQSVLQPMLENFAHIRAALDARGGNEKLASLETWTRKRMERLLLVIRQRREQGHIRECHGDMHLGNIARFQGRICIFDGIEFNPLLHWIDTLSDMAFLLMDLQHKGLQREAACFLNAYLETSGDYDGLPLLPFYLVYRAMVRAKVTAIRLAQSGLSRDERRSTAAEYAAYIDLACRLSRATQPALIITFGFSGSGKSRVAGWLAEHLSAIQVRSDVERKRLCGLLKGDSAVSAPEEGIYTPEVTGATYTRLHAIATTAIHAGYTTIIDATFLDVEVRDRFRKLAKTLGCPFLILACHAPVELLRQRVQQRNREENDPSDADLAVLERQLKINQAFSVAESPFLLEWDTTEAPSSELLEQISVRLNLQSEERT
;
A
#
# COMPACT_ATOMS: atom_id res chain seq x y z
N MET A 1 36.25 21.62 -10.27
CA MET A 1 36.17 21.08 -11.65
C MET A 1 35.17 19.95 -11.59
N GLY A 2 34.18 19.90 -12.49
CA GLY A 2 33.18 18.82 -12.41
C GLY A 2 33.86 17.47 -12.67
N ASP A 3 33.66 16.50 -11.79
CA ASP A 3 34.10 15.12 -12.03
C ASP A 3 33.48 14.62 -13.33
N SER A 4 34.31 14.30 -14.30
CA SER A 4 33.84 13.69 -15.53
C SER A 4 33.39 12.25 -15.26
N MET A 5 32.38 11.78 -16.01
CA MET A 5 31.97 10.36 -16.01
C MET A 5 33.17 9.41 -16.20
N ALA A 6 34.19 9.82 -16.96
CA ALA A 6 35.42 9.03 -17.16
C ALA A 6 36.29 8.93 -15.90
N GLN A 7 36.42 10.02 -15.13
CA GLN A 7 37.11 9.99 -13.83
C GLN A 7 36.39 9.09 -12.84
N GLN A 8 35.05 9.20 -12.76
CA GLN A 8 34.29 8.32 -11.89
C GLN A 8 34.41 6.85 -12.33
N GLN A 9 34.36 6.55 -13.62
CA GLN A 9 34.54 5.16 -14.09
C GLN A 9 35.91 4.57 -13.69
N SER A 10 36.95 5.41 -13.72
CA SER A 10 38.29 5.03 -13.26
C SER A 10 38.30 4.76 -11.75
N LEU A 11 37.66 5.64 -10.97
CA LEU A 11 37.48 5.46 -9.53
C LEU A 11 36.76 4.16 -9.18
N ILE A 12 35.63 3.88 -9.84
CA ILE A 12 34.84 2.65 -9.63
C ILE A 12 35.66 1.42 -9.98
N SER A 13 36.45 1.46 -11.06
CA SER A 13 37.33 0.35 -11.45
C SER A 13 38.41 0.10 -10.39
N ALA A 14 38.98 1.16 -9.83
CA ALA A 14 40.00 1.07 -8.79
C ALA A 14 39.43 0.57 -7.44
N LEU A 15 38.18 0.92 -7.12
CA LEU A 15 37.43 0.40 -5.96
C LEU A 15 37.01 -1.08 -6.08
N GLN A 16 37.28 -1.75 -7.20
CA GLN A 16 37.09 -3.21 -7.32
C GLN A 16 38.29 -4.02 -6.80
N ARG A 17 39.24 -3.37 -6.11
CA ARG A 17 40.38 -4.01 -5.44
C ARG A 17 40.09 -4.18 -3.94
N ALA A 18 40.46 -5.31 -3.36
CA ALA A 18 40.17 -5.63 -1.97
C ALA A 18 40.88 -4.68 -0.98
N GLU A 19 42.06 -4.19 -1.35
CA GLU A 19 42.90 -3.27 -0.58
C GLU A 19 42.26 -1.89 -0.39
N ALA A 20 41.27 -1.54 -1.22
CA ALA A 20 40.52 -0.29 -1.08
C ALA A 20 39.60 -0.27 0.15
N TYR A 21 39.41 -1.40 0.84
CA TYR A 21 38.45 -1.52 1.95
C TYR A 21 39.13 -1.76 3.29
N PRO A 22 38.65 -1.16 4.38
CA PRO A 22 39.24 -1.30 5.72
C PRO A 22 38.93 -2.65 6.40
N HIS A 23 38.14 -3.50 5.76
CA HIS A 23 37.70 -4.81 6.23
C HIS A 23 38.05 -5.89 5.21
N ALA A 24 38.02 -7.15 5.63
CA ALA A 24 38.30 -8.28 4.73
C ALA A 24 37.24 -8.38 3.62
N VAL A 25 37.72 -8.47 2.36
CA VAL A 25 36.88 -8.58 1.17
C VAL A 25 37.44 -9.66 0.25
N ASP A 26 36.71 -10.76 0.07
CA ASP A 26 37.13 -11.86 -0.82
C ASP A 26 36.79 -11.58 -2.29
N LYS A 27 35.61 -11.01 -2.53
CA LYS A 27 35.09 -10.71 -3.86
C LYS A 27 34.24 -9.44 -3.81
N ILE A 28 34.43 -8.60 -4.82
CA ILE A 28 33.63 -7.40 -5.05
C ILE A 28 32.72 -7.67 -6.24
N GLU A 29 31.42 -7.46 -6.05
CA GLU A 29 30.43 -7.48 -7.11
C GLU A 29 29.99 -6.04 -7.38
N HIS A 30 30.05 -5.62 -8.64
CA HIS A 30 29.61 -4.30 -9.07
C HIS A 30 28.26 -4.43 -9.77
N ILE A 31 27.25 -3.76 -9.21
CA ILE A 31 25.94 -3.58 -9.82
C ILE A 31 25.79 -2.12 -10.20
N GLU A 32 25.36 -1.86 -11.43
CA GLU A 32 25.16 -0.51 -11.93
C GLU A 32 23.67 -0.23 -12.13
N THR A 33 23.18 0.89 -11.57
CA THR A 33 21.82 1.39 -11.77
C THR A 33 21.84 2.61 -12.68
N HIS A 34 20.68 3.20 -12.99
CA HIS A 34 20.62 4.42 -13.80
C HIS A 34 21.36 5.62 -13.17
N ILE A 35 21.45 5.69 -11.83
CA ILE A 35 21.95 6.87 -11.11
C ILE A 35 23.02 6.53 -10.07
N SER A 36 23.41 5.26 -9.92
CA SER A 36 24.38 4.83 -8.90
C SER A 36 25.19 3.61 -9.33
N HIS A 37 26.35 3.45 -8.71
CA HIS A 37 27.13 2.22 -8.65
C HIS A 37 26.96 1.60 -7.25
N LEU A 38 26.75 0.29 -7.19
CA LEU A 38 26.68 -0.50 -5.96
C LEU A 38 27.88 -1.45 -5.94
N LEU A 39 28.78 -1.29 -4.98
CA LEU A 39 29.91 -2.19 -4.77
C LEU A 39 29.63 -3.07 -3.55
N LEU A 40 29.37 -4.35 -3.79
CA LEU A 40 29.09 -5.34 -2.76
C LEU A 40 30.42 -5.95 -2.31
N ALA A 41 30.95 -5.52 -1.17
CA ALA A 41 32.27 -5.85 -0.67
C ALA A 41 32.19 -6.47 0.73
N GLY A 42 32.27 -7.81 0.79
CA GLY A 42 32.07 -8.58 2.02
C GLY A 42 30.64 -8.45 2.56
N GLU A 43 30.51 -8.02 3.82
CA GLU A 43 29.22 -7.79 4.50
C GLU A 43 28.54 -6.46 4.14
N PHE A 44 29.21 -5.59 3.37
CA PHE A 44 28.74 -4.24 3.07
C PHE A 44 28.42 -4.03 1.60
N VAL A 45 27.59 -3.01 1.36
CA VAL A 45 27.33 -2.42 0.05
C VAL A 45 27.66 -0.94 0.11
N TYR A 46 28.42 -0.45 -0.86
CA TYR A 46 28.73 0.96 -1.02
C TYR A 46 27.98 1.50 -2.23
N LYS A 47 26.98 2.35 -1.99
CA LYS A 47 26.21 3.02 -3.04
C LYS A 47 26.81 4.38 -3.35
N ILE A 48 27.39 4.50 -4.54
CA ILE A 48 28.07 5.71 -5.04
C ILE A 48 27.20 6.33 -6.13
N LYS A 49 26.87 7.61 -6.00
CA LYS A 49 25.98 8.32 -6.95
C LYS A 49 26.75 8.72 -8.21
N LYS A 50 26.12 8.63 -9.39
CA LYS A 50 26.75 9.03 -10.66
C LYS A 50 26.73 10.54 -10.87
N PRO A 51 27.73 11.17 -11.53
CA PRO A 51 27.78 12.60 -11.79
C PRO A 51 26.85 12.96 -12.96
N VAL A 52 25.55 12.80 -12.77
CA VAL A 52 24.53 13.03 -13.81
C VAL A 52 23.54 14.11 -13.40
N ASP A 53 23.04 14.85 -14.39
CA ASP A 53 21.86 15.71 -14.28
C ASP A 53 20.83 15.21 -15.28
N LEU A 54 19.68 14.75 -14.77
CA LEU A 54 18.58 14.18 -15.54
C LEU A 54 17.36 15.11 -15.54
N GLY A 55 17.50 16.35 -15.09
CA GLY A 55 16.43 17.35 -14.97
C GLY A 55 15.49 17.15 -13.78
N PHE A 56 15.17 15.90 -13.42
CA PHE A 56 14.43 15.56 -12.19
C PHE A 56 15.34 15.24 -11.00
N LEU A 57 16.65 15.20 -11.25
CA LEU A 57 17.70 14.84 -10.30
C LEU A 57 19.02 15.47 -10.77
N ASP A 58 19.78 16.06 -9.84
CA ASP A 58 21.07 16.67 -10.10
C ASP A 58 22.15 16.19 -9.11
N PHE A 59 23.03 15.32 -9.60
CA PHE A 59 24.22 14.79 -8.93
C PHE A 59 25.52 15.32 -9.56
N SER A 60 25.46 16.43 -10.31
CA SER A 60 26.56 16.93 -11.14
C SER A 60 27.85 17.27 -10.37
N THR A 61 27.76 17.63 -9.08
CA THR A 61 28.92 17.97 -8.25
C THR A 61 29.05 17.05 -7.05
N GLN A 62 30.27 16.90 -6.53
CA GLN A 62 30.56 16.07 -5.37
C GLN A 62 29.75 16.53 -4.14
N GLU A 63 29.57 17.84 -3.95
CA GLU A 63 28.78 18.40 -2.85
C GLU A 63 27.31 18.01 -2.94
N LYS A 64 26.73 18.01 -4.15
CA LYS A 64 25.35 17.55 -4.38
C LYS A 64 25.23 16.05 -4.09
N ARG A 65 26.20 15.24 -4.53
CA ARG A 65 26.19 13.80 -4.26
C ARG A 65 26.31 13.50 -2.78
N ARG A 66 27.18 14.22 -2.05
CA ARG A 66 27.25 14.15 -0.59
C ARG A 66 25.90 14.46 0.06
N TYR A 67 25.29 15.60 -0.29
CA TYR A 67 24.00 16.03 0.25
C TYR A 67 22.94 14.93 0.06
N PHE A 68 22.83 14.36 -1.14
CA PHE A 68 21.85 13.31 -1.39
C PHE A 68 22.21 11.96 -0.76
N CYS A 69 23.49 11.65 -0.52
CA CYS A 69 23.86 10.49 0.30
C CYS A 69 23.40 10.66 1.76
N GLU A 70 23.54 11.88 2.31
CA GLU A 70 23.06 12.22 3.65
C GLU A 70 21.51 12.17 3.72
N GLU A 71 20.81 12.69 2.70
CA GLU A 71 19.35 12.59 2.61
C GLU A 71 18.85 11.15 2.44
N GLU A 72 19.56 10.32 1.66
CA GLU A 72 19.24 8.90 1.54
C GLU A 72 19.32 8.20 2.90
N LEU A 73 20.37 8.45 3.69
CA LEU A 73 20.50 7.94 5.05
C LEU A 73 19.38 8.44 5.96
N ARG A 74 19.07 9.75 5.93
CA ARG A 74 18.02 10.37 6.75
C ARG A 74 16.65 9.75 6.47
N LEU A 75 16.30 9.61 5.20
CA LEU A 75 15.00 9.13 4.77
C LEU A 75 14.84 7.63 4.97
N ASN A 76 15.86 6.83 4.62
CA ASN A 76 15.72 5.38 4.61
C ASN A 76 15.93 4.72 5.97
N ARG A 77 16.70 5.33 6.89
CA ARG A 77 16.81 4.82 8.28
C ARG A 77 15.47 4.81 9.02
N ARG A 78 14.47 5.57 8.58
CA ARG A 78 13.12 5.56 9.17
C ARG A 78 12.42 4.21 9.01
N LEU A 79 12.75 3.45 7.96
CA LEU A 79 12.13 2.16 7.64
C LEU A 79 13.10 0.98 7.54
N ALA A 80 14.41 1.24 7.44
CA ALA A 80 15.46 0.22 7.42
C ALA A 80 16.74 0.68 8.18
N PRO A 81 16.65 1.04 9.48
CA PRO A 81 17.79 1.55 10.24
C PRO A 81 18.94 0.54 10.35
N GLU A 82 18.65 -0.76 10.34
CA GLU A 82 19.68 -1.81 10.41
C GLU A 82 20.43 -2.00 9.07
N LEU A 83 19.83 -1.53 7.98
CA LEU A 83 20.39 -1.64 6.63
C LEU A 83 21.30 -0.45 6.30
N TYR A 84 20.91 0.77 6.66
CA TYR A 84 21.61 2.02 6.33
C TYR A 84 22.55 2.46 7.46
N LEU A 85 23.85 2.19 7.31
CA LEU A 85 24.81 2.28 8.40
C LEU A 85 25.34 3.69 8.61
N ASP A 86 25.91 4.32 7.59
CA ASP A 86 26.53 5.65 7.64
C ASP A 86 26.98 6.14 6.26
N LEU A 87 27.54 7.35 6.24
CA LEU A 87 28.19 7.96 5.09
C LEU A 87 29.67 7.57 5.11
N ALA A 88 30.10 6.81 4.11
CA ALA A 88 31.51 6.49 3.90
C ALA A 88 32.17 7.53 2.99
N THR A 89 33.46 7.76 3.22
CA THR A 89 34.29 8.61 2.37
C THR A 89 35.16 7.76 1.47
N ILE A 90 35.37 8.20 0.23
CA ILE A 90 36.34 7.63 -0.70
C ILE A 90 37.48 8.64 -0.80
N THR A 91 38.66 8.27 -0.34
CA THR A 91 39.82 9.17 -0.18
C THR A 91 41.04 8.67 -0.95
N GLY A 92 42.04 9.54 -1.12
CA GLY A 92 43.32 9.18 -1.73
C GLY A 92 43.43 9.65 -3.17
N ASP A 93 44.03 8.83 -4.04
CA ASP A 93 44.17 9.10 -5.46
C ASP A 93 43.18 8.25 -6.28
N TYR A 94 42.75 8.73 -7.45
CA TYR A 94 41.79 7.99 -8.31
C TYR A 94 42.29 6.60 -8.73
N ASP A 95 43.61 6.40 -8.79
CA ASP A 95 44.21 5.12 -9.15
C ASP A 95 44.29 4.14 -7.96
N ILE A 96 44.34 4.66 -6.73
CA ILE A 96 44.49 3.89 -5.49
C ILE A 96 43.57 4.50 -4.41
N PRO A 97 42.24 4.42 -4.60
CA PRO A 97 41.29 4.97 -3.64
C PRO A 97 41.17 4.05 -2.42
N GLU A 98 40.90 4.65 -1.27
CA GLU A 98 40.64 3.96 -0.01
C GLU A 98 39.27 4.40 0.56
N ILE A 99 38.47 3.44 1.00
CA ILE A 99 37.26 3.68 1.78
C ILE A 99 37.64 4.05 3.20
N ASP A 100 37.14 5.19 3.67
CA ASP A 100 37.40 5.75 5.00
C ASP A 100 38.90 5.88 5.32
N GLY A 101 39.72 6.09 4.27
CA GLY A 101 41.15 6.27 4.36
C GLY A 101 41.56 7.69 4.77
N LYS A 102 42.84 8.01 4.55
CA LYS A 102 43.39 9.35 4.80
C LYS A 102 43.61 10.08 3.47
N GLY A 103 43.52 11.41 3.50
CA GLY A 103 43.84 12.26 2.35
C GLY A 103 42.66 13.09 1.88
N GLU A 104 42.72 13.55 0.63
CA GLU A 104 41.65 14.29 -0.02
C GLU A 104 40.43 13.38 -0.27
N ILE A 105 39.22 13.92 -0.11
CA ILE A 105 37.98 13.20 -0.40
C ILE A 105 37.69 13.31 -1.90
N LEU A 106 37.70 12.16 -2.57
CA LEU A 106 37.36 12.02 -3.98
C LEU A 106 35.86 11.86 -4.20
N GLU A 107 35.17 11.15 -3.31
CA GLU A 107 33.74 10.85 -3.44
C GLU A 107 33.12 10.39 -2.12
N TYR A 108 31.79 10.34 -2.05
CA TYR A 108 31.03 9.78 -0.93
C TYR A 108 30.23 8.55 -1.34
N ALA A 109 30.03 7.64 -0.39
CA ALA A 109 29.16 6.47 -0.58
C ALA A 109 28.21 6.30 0.61
N VAL A 110 26.99 5.83 0.34
CA VAL A 110 26.13 5.31 1.40
C VAL A 110 26.59 3.89 1.71
N ARG A 111 27.06 3.64 2.94
CA ARG A 111 27.44 2.31 3.40
C ARG A 111 26.22 1.60 3.98
N MET A 112 25.92 0.42 3.45
CA MET A 112 24.77 -0.39 3.82
C MET A 112 25.21 -1.81 4.19
N ARG A 113 24.39 -2.52 4.96
CA ARG A 113 24.55 -3.99 5.11
C ARG A 113 24.14 -4.70 3.83
N ARG A 114 24.91 -5.70 3.43
CA ARG A 114 24.53 -6.60 2.34
C ARG A 114 23.48 -7.58 2.83
N PHE A 115 22.49 -7.87 1.97
CA PHE A 115 21.54 -8.95 2.18
C PHE A 115 21.39 -9.80 0.91
N PRO A 116 21.01 -11.08 1.02
CA PRO A 116 20.81 -11.93 -0.14
C PRO A 116 19.66 -11.41 -1.00
N GLN A 117 19.89 -11.29 -2.32
CA GLN A 117 18.88 -10.83 -3.27
C GLN A 117 17.61 -11.71 -3.27
N SER A 118 17.71 -12.98 -2.89
CA SER A 118 16.56 -13.89 -2.68
C SER A 118 15.61 -13.44 -1.56
N SER A 119 16.05 -12.49 -0.71
CA SER A 119 15.24 -11.96 0.39
C SER A 119 14.28 -10.84 -0.03
N LEU A 120 14.38 -10.36 -1.28
CA LEU A 120 13.47 -9.36 -1.85
C LEU A 120 12.07 -9.94 -2.07
N PHE A 121 11.03 -9.14 -1.82
CA PHE A 121 9.64 -9.60 -1.91
C PHE A 121 9.14 -9.70 -3.36
N ASP A 122 9.88 -9.20 -4.34
CA ASP A 122 9.60 -9.43 -5.76
C ASP A 122 10.12 -10.79 -6.27
N ARG A 123 10.98 -11.46 -5.49
CA ARG A 123 11.48 -12.83 -5.73
C ARG A 123 10.82 -13.85 -4.81
N THR A 124 10.71 -13.52 -3.52
CA THR A 124 10.01 -14.34 -2.53
C THR A 124 8.71 -13.64 -2.16
N LEU A 125 7.68 -13.91 -2.95
CA LEU A 125 6.37 -13.27 -2.81
C LEU A 125 5.85 -13.42 -1.36
N PRO A 126 5.32 -12.34 -0.78
CA PRO A 126 4.93 -12.33 0.63
C PRO A 126 3.64 -13.13 0.85
N ASP A 127 3.60 -13.94 1.92
CA ASP A 127 2.37 -14.59 2.34
C ASP A 127 1.40 -13.60 3.02
N ARG A 128 0.16 -14.05 3.22
CA ARG A 128 -0.90 -13.26 3.87
C ARG A 128 -0.47 -12.64 5.21
N GLU A 129 0.20 -13.39 6.07
CA GLU A 129 0.61 -12.90 7.40
C GLU A 129 1.68 -11.81 7.30
N LEU A 130 2.63 -11.98 6.39
CA LEU A 130 3.66 -10.99 6.12
C LEU A 130 3.03 -9.70 5.58
N VAL A 131 2.05 -9.80 4.70
CA VAL A 131 1.32 -8.67 4.12
C VAL A 131 0.51 -7.91 5.18
N LEU A 132 -0.16 -8.62 6.11
CA LEU A 132 -0.86 -7.98 7.22
C LEU A 132 0.10 -7.20 8.13
N ARG A 133 1.28 -7.77 8.44
CA ARG A 133 2.31 -7.07 9.22
C ARG A 133 2.86 -5.85 8.47
N LEU A 134 3.08 -5.99 7.17
CA LEU A 134 3.54 -4.91 6.31
C LEU A 134 2.51 -3.76 6.27
N ALA A 135 1.23 -4.04 6.05
CA ALA A 135 0.16 -3.04 6.05
C ALA A 135 0.08 -2.24 7.35
N ARG A 136 0.13 -2.92 8.51
CA ARG A 136 0.14 -2.26 9.83
C ARG A 136 1.40 -1.42 10.03
N ARG A 137 2.57 -1.90 9.58
CA ARG A 137 3.82 -1.14 9.66
C ARG A 137 3.75 0.14 8.82
N VAL A 138 3.27 0.03 7.58
CA VAL A 138 3.13 1.18 6.66
C VAL A 138 2.11 2.19 7.20
N ALA A 139 0.95 1.74 7.69
CA ALA A 139 -0.05 2.63 8.29
C ALA A 139 0.50 3.38 9.52
N ARG A 140 1.23 2.69 10.41
CA ARG A 140 1.88 3.33 11.58
C ARG A 140 2.98 4.30 11.17
N PHE A 141 3.79 3.94 10.18
CA PHE A 141 4.81 4.83 9.61
C PHE A 141 4.16 6.11 9.07
N HIS A 142 3.13 5.97 8.23
CA HIS A 142 2.38 7.11 7.68
C HIS A 142 1.75 7.99 8.77
N ALA A 143 1.31 7.43 9.89
CA ALA A 143 0.72 8.20 10.98
C ALA A 143 1.74 9.11 11.71
N VAL A 144 3.03 8.76 11.72
CA VAL A 144 4.04 9.46 12.53
C VAL A 144 5.04 10.29 11.72
N ILE A 145 5.17 10.07 10.41
CA ILE A 145 6.07 10.89 9.57
C ILE A 145 5.57 12.33 9.41
N PRO A 146 6.48 13.30 9.18
CA PRO A 146 6.11 14.71 9.06
C PRO A 146 5.04 14.97 7.99
N ALA A 147 4.05 15.78 8.36
CA ALA A 147 3.11 16.35 7.41
C ALA A 147 3.73 17.57 6.72
N VAL A 148 3.30 17.85 5.48
CA VAL A 148 3.78 18.98 4.70
C VAL A 148 3.50 20.30 5.43
N ASP A 149 4.45 21.23 5.40
CA ASP A 149 4.19 22.61 5.83
C ASP A 149 3.12 23.21 4.88
N PRO A 150 2.02 23.79 5.40
CA PRO A 150 0.98 24.42 4.57
C PRO A 150 1.49 25.48 3.57
N ARG A 151 2.66 26.08 3.82
CA ARG A 151 3.34 27.05 2.95
C ARG A 151 4.01 26.41 1.74
N GLU A 152 4.35 25.12 1.83
CA GLU A 152 4.98 24.38 0.74
C GLU A 152 3.97 23.99 -0.33
N SER A 153 4.41 23.93 -1.58
CA SER A 153 3.52 23.66 -2.72
C SER A 153 3.15 22.18 -2.91
N TYR A 154 3.74 21.26 -2.13
CA TYR A 154 3.52 19.83 -2.27
C TYR A 154 2.06 19.41 -1.98
N GLY A 155 1.60 18.40 -2.72
CA GLY A 155 0.23 17.88 -2.63
C GLY A 155 -0.85 18.80 -3.20
N GLN A 156 -0.49 19.95 -3.77
CA GLN A 156 -1.43 20.76 -4.56
C GLN A 156 -1.87 19.99 -5.81
N PRO A 157 -3.11 20.16 -6.31
CA PRO A 157 -3.62 19.41 -7.46
C PRO A 157 -2.69 19.41 -8.67
N GLN A 158 -2.06 20.54 -9.00
CA GLN A 158 -1.13 20.62 -10.12
C GLN A 158 0.18 19.86 -9.87
N SER A 159 0.74 19.96 -8.65
CA SER A 159 1.93 19.17 -8.25
C SER A 159 1.67 17.67 -8.23
N VAL A 160 0.42 17.24 -7.97
CA VAL A 160 0.01 15.83 -8.03
C VAL A 160 -0.16 15.39 -9.49
N LEU A 161 -0.77 16.21 -10.36
CA LEU A 161 -1.06 15.84 -11.74
C LEU A 161 0.19 15.78 -12.62
N GLN A 162 1.10 16.73 -12.46
CA GLN A 162 2.22 16.92 -13.39
C GLN A 162 3.10 15.66 -13.53
N PRO A 163 3.59 15.01 -12.45
CA PRO A 163 4.37 13.79 -12.55
C PRO A 163 3.62 12.64 -13.23
N MET A 164 2.29 12.63 -13.15
CA MET A 164 1.46 11.63 -13.83
C MET A 164 1.46 11.86 -15.34
N LEU A 165 1.32 13.12 -15.78
CA LEU A 165 1.32 13.50 -17.20
C LEU A 165 2.70 13.30 -17.86
N GLU A 166 3.77 13.56 -17.11
CA GLU A 166 5.15 13.30 -17.56
C GLU A 166 5.39 11.83 -17.91
N ASN A 167 4.72 10.88 -17.25
CA ASN A 167 4.82 9.46 -17.61
C ASN A 167 4.38 9.22 -19.07
N PHE A 168 3.30 9.85 -19.52
CA PHE A 168 2.82 9.69 -20.90
C PHE A 168 3.79 10.31 -21.91
N ALA A 169 4.34 11.48 -21.60
CA ALA A 169 5.32 12.15 -22.45
C ALA A 169 6.60 11.29 -22.61
N HIS A 170 7.14 10.77 -21.50
CA HIS A 170 8.33 9.92 -21.53
C HIS A 170 8.12 8.60 -22.27
N ILE A 171 6.96 7.95 -22.10
CA ILE A 171 6.64 6.72 -22.85
C ILE A 171 6.60 6.98 -24.36
N ARG A 172 5.97 8.09 -24.80
CA ARG A 172 5.91 8.46 -26.22
C ARG A 172 7.29 8.74 -26.81
N ALA A 173 8.14 9.45 -26.06
CA ALA A 173 9.51 9.74 -26.47
C ALA A 173 10.35 8.46 -26.61
N ALA A 174 10.18 7.50 -25.68
CA ALA A 174 10.96 6.26 -25.68
C ALA A 174 10.59 5.27 -26.80
N LEU A 175 9.31 5.17 -27.16
CA LEU A 175 8.82 4.14 -28.09
C LEU A 175 8.53 4.62 -29.52
N ASP A 176 8.90 5.86 -29.85
CA ASP A 176 8.90 6.45 -31.21
C ASP A 176 7.58 6.20 -32.00
N ALA A 177 6.48 6.74 -31.46
CA ALA A 177 5.08 6.39 -31.74
C ALA A 177 4.59 6.53 -33.20
N ARG A 178 5.06 5.68 -34.12
CA ARG A 178 4.50 5.51 -35.47
C ARG A 178 3.43 4.41 -35.57
N GLY A 179 3.12 3.71 -34.49
CA GLY A 179 2.06 2.69 -34.47
C GLY A 179 1.38 2.58 -33.11
N GLY A 180 0.16 3.11 -33.03
CA GLY A 180 -0.91 2.68 -32.11
C GLY A 180 -0.60 2.73 -30.62
N ASN A 181 -1.20 3.68 -29.91
CA ASN A 181 -1.44 3.44 -28.48
C ASN A 181 -2.73 4.11 -28.01
N GLU A 182 -3.85 3.71 -28.61
CA GLU A 182 -5.19 4.11 -28.18
C GLU A 182 -5.38 3.90 -26.67
N LYS A 183 -4.80 2.84 -26.09
CA LYS A 183 -4.81 2.60 -24.64
C LYS A 183 -4.12 3.73 -23.88
N LEU A 184 -2.91 4.12 -24.28
CA LEU A 184 -2.17 5.22 -23.65
C LEU A 184 -2.90 6.57 -23.76
N ALA A 185 -3.46 6.89 -24.93
CA ALA A 185 -4.28 8.09 -25.12
C ALA A 185 -5.57 8.08 -24.27
N SER A 186 -6.22 6.91 -24.18
CA SER A 186 -7.40 6.71 -23.32
C SER A 186 -7.06 6.90 -21.84
N LEU A 187 -5.93 6.35 -21.39
CA LEU A 187 -5.45 6.50 -20.01
C LEU A 187 -5.06 7.94 -19.68
N GLU A 188 -4.46 8.68 -20.62
CA GLU A 188 -4.17 10.10 -20.39
C GLU A 188 -5.46 10.91 -20.25
N THR A 189 -6.42 10.67 -21.15
CA THR A 189 -7.74 11.31 -21.10
C THR A 189 -8.45 10.98 -19.80
N TRP A 190 -8.40 9.72 -19.37
CA TRP A 190 -8.95 9.27 -18.10
C TRP A 190 -8.27 9.98 -16.91
N THR A 191 -6.95 10.09 -16.92
CA THR A 191 -6.17 10.73 -15.85
C THR A 191 -6.58 12.19 -15.68
N ARG A 192 -6.69 12.94 -16.78
CA ARG A 192 -7.13 14.35 -16.76
C ARG A 192 -8.55 14.50 -16.22
N LYS A 193 -9.50 13.73 -16.75
CA LYS A 193 -10.91 13.75 -16.29
C LYS A 193 -11.07 13.31 -14.84
N ARG A 194 -10.27 12.33 -14.38
CA ARG A 194 -10.31 11.84 -13.00
C ARG A 194 -9.75 12.88 -12.04
N MET A 195 -8.68 13.59 -12.40
CA MET A 195 -8.15 14.71 -11.62
C MET A 195 -9.20 15.81 -11.41
N GLU A 196 -9.93 16.21 -12.46
CA GLU A 196 -11.00 17.22 -12.35
C GLU A 196 -12.05 16.83 -11.29
N ARG A 197 -12.46 15.55 -11.27
CA ARG A 197 -13.44 15.02 -10.29
C ARG A 197 -12.88 14.92 -8.87
N LEU A 198 -11.57 14.75 -8.73
CA LEU A 198 -10.90 14.52 -7.44
C LEU A 198 -10.29 15.79 -6.84
N LEU A 199 -10.39 16.93 -7.53
CA LEU A 199 -9.74 18.19 -7.14
C LEU A 199 -10.08 18.62 -5.70
N LEU A 200 -11.35 18.51 -5.30
CA LEU A 200 -11.76 18.82 -3.93
C LEU A 200 -11.21 17.82 -2.91
N VAL A 201 -11.21 16.53 -3.23
CA VAL A 201 -10.69 15.48 -2.34
C VAL A 201 -9.19 15.66 -2.13
N ILE A 202 -8.42 15.96 -3.18
CA ILE A 202 -6.97 16.21 -3.09
C ILE A 202 -6.66 17.41 -2.19
N ARG A 203 -7.42 18.51 -2.35
CA ARG A 203 -7.26 19.70 -1.48
C ARG A 203 -7.58 19.38 -0.02
N GLN A 204 -8.70 18.71 0.22
CA GLN A 204 -9.12 18.31 1.55
C GLN A 204 -8.06 17.43 2.23
N ARG A 205 -7.46 16.49 1.49
CA ARG A 205 -6.40 15.64 2.04
C ARG A 205 -5.13 16.38 2.43
N ARG A 206 -4.75 17.39 1.63
CA ARG A 206 -3.67 18.31 2.00
C ARG A 206 -3.97 19.07 3.29
N GLU A 207 -5.18 19.62 3.41
CA GLU A 207 -5.62 20.32 4.62
C GLU A 207 -5.69 19.42 5.87
N GLN A 208 -6.03 18.14 5.67
CA GLN A 208 -6.09 17.12 6.72
C GLN A 208 -4.73 16.48 7.07
N GLY A 209 -3.62 16.93 6.46
CA GLY A 209 -2.28 16.45 6.78
C GLY A 209 -1.94 15.06 6.24
N HIS A 210 -2.60 14.62 5.15
CA HIS A 210 -2.28 13.36 4.47
C HIS A 210 -1.12 13.45 3.48
N ILE A 211 -0.67 14.67 3.15
CA ILE A 211 0.54 14.88 2.36
C ILE A 211 1.72 14.88 3.34
N ARG A 212 2.58 13.88 3.21
CA ARG A 212 3.64 13.59 4.17
C ARG A 212 4.95 13.22 3.48
N GLU A 213 6.06 13.27 4.21
CA GLU A 213 7.39 12.86 3.73
C GLU A 213 7.50 11.32 3.61
N CYS A 214 6.76 10.75 2.68
CA CYS A 214 6.58 9.32 2.46
C CYS A 214 7.84 8.63 1.89
N HIS A 215 7.73 7.36 1.49
CA HIS A 215 8.82 6.63 0.84
C HIS A 215 9.00 7.01 -0.64
N GLY A 216 7.90 7.20 -1.36
CA GLY A 216 7.88 7.62 -2.76
C GLY A 216 7.98 6.48 -3.79
N ASP A 217 8.69 5.38 -3.44
CA ASP A 217 8.93 4.22 -4.32
C ASP A 217 8.69 2.86 -3.63
N MET A 218 7.59 2.73 -2.88
CA MET A 218 7.32 1.55 -2.04
C MET A 218 6.77 0.37 -2.85
N HIS A 219 7.58 -0.31 -3.66
CA HIS A 219 7.20 -1.52 -4.40
C HIS A 219 7.92 -2.78 -3.86
N LEU A 220 7.53 -3.99 -4.26
CA LEU A 220 8.06 -5.25 -3.70
C LEU A 220 9.58 -5.42 -3.89
N GLY A 221 10.13 -4.88 -4.97
CA GLY A 221 11.59 -4.83 -5.19
C GLY A 221 12.37 -3.97 -4.18
N ASN A 222 11.68 -3.11 -3.43
CA ASN A 222 12.22 -2.22 -2.41
C ASN A 222 11.82 -2.66 -0.99
N ILE A 223 11.43 -3.93 -0.85
CA ILE A 223 11.06 -4.56 0.41
C ILE A 223 11.78 -5.90 0.53
N ALA A 224 12.46 -6.11 1.66
CA ALA A 224 13.23 -7.33 1.92
C ALA A 224 12.94 -7.92 3.30
N ARG A 225 13.18 -9.22 3.44
CA ARG A 225 13.35 -9.86 4.74
C ARG A 225 14.82 -9.81 5.15
N PHE A 226 15.15 -9.01 6.14
CA PHE A 226 16.51 -8.93 6.68
C PHE A 226 16.50 -9.27 8.17
N GLN A 227 17.30 -10.27 8.58
CA GLN A 227 17.38 -10.72 9.98
C GLN A 227 16.01 -11.01 10.62
N GLY A 228 15.10 -11.63 9.85
CA GLY A 228 13.73 -11.93 10.29
C GLY A 228 12.77 -10.74 10.35
N ARG A 229 13.23 -9.54 9.99
CA ARG A 229 12.42 -8.30 9.96
C ARG A 229 12.09 -7.89 8.53
N ILE A 230 11.00 -7.16 8.38
CA ILE A 230 10.67 -6.45 7.14
C ILE A 230 11.51 -5.17 7.09
N CYS A 231 12.25 -4.97 6.01
CA CYS A 231 12.96 -3.72 5.72
C CYS A 231 12.38 -3.13 4.43
N ILE A 232 11.94 -1.88 4.49
CA ILE A 232 11.52 -1.10 3.32
C ILE A 232 12.64 -0.08 3.08
N PHE A 233 13.25 -0.12 1.91
CA PHE A 233 14.49 0.58 1.60
C PHE A 233 14.44 1.21 0.20
N ASP A 234 15.42 2.06 -0.12
CA ASP A 234 15.52 2.76 -1.40
C ASP A 234 14.37 3.73 -1.70
N GLY A 235 13.90 4.43 -0.66
CA GLY A 235 12.98 5.56 -0.78
C GLY A 235 13.65 6.75 -1.45
N ILE A 236 12.86 7.50 -2.24
CA ILE A 236 13.35 8.56 -3.13
C ILE A 236 13.86 9.75 -2.30
N GLU A 237 15.14 10.02 -2.38
CA GLU A 237 15.81 11.16 -1.71
C GLU A 237 15.98 12.38 -2.61
N PHE A 238 15.96 12.19 -3.92
CA PHE A 238 16.47 13.19 -4.86
C PHE A 238 15.44 14.19 -5.38
N ASN A 239 14.15 13.89 -5.25
CA ASN A 239 13.09 14.76 -5.73
C ASN A 239 11.96 14.84 -4.70
N PRO A 240 11.84 15.98 -3.97
CA PRO A 240 10.79 16.20 -3.00
C PRO A 240 9.37 15.98 -3.53
N LEU A 241 9.08 16.27 -4.80
CA LEU A 241 7.75 16.06 -5.38
C LEU A 241 7.35 14.57 -5.43
N LEU A 242 8.32 13.65 -5.32
CA LEU A 242 8.08 12.21 -5.40
C LEU A 242 7.97 11.55 -4.03
N HIS A 243 8.37 12.21 -2.94
CA HIS A 243 8.22 11.70 -1.57
C HIS A 243 7.36 12.58 -0.66
N TRP A 244 7.19 13.87 -0.92
CA TRP A 244 6.15 14.71 -0.29
C TRP A 244 4.81 14.51 -1.00
N ILE A 245 4.23 13.34 -0.75
CA ILE A 245 3.06 12.83 -1.45
C ILE A 245 1.97 12.42 -0.48
N ASP A 246 0.79 12.15 -1.02
CA ASP A 246 -0.29 11.54 -0.23
C ASP A 246 0.12 10.15 0.27
N THR A 247 -0.12 9.87 1.55
CA THR A 247 0.07 8.54 2.14
C THR A 247 -0.61 7.41 1.36
N LEU A 248 -1.75 7.67 0.71
CA LEU A 248 -2.39 6.70 -0.18
C LEU A 248 -1.63 6.51 -1.50
N SER A 249 -1.00 7.57 -2.03
CA SER A 249 -0.15 7.45 -3.22
C SER A 249 1.09 6.60 -2.95
N ASP A 250 1.63 6.66 -1.73
CA ASP A 250 2.78 5.84 -1.33
C ASP A 250 2.40 4.36 -1.23
N MET A 251 1.37 4.01 -0.44
CA MET A 251 0.93 2.62 -0.29
C MET A 251 0.30 2.03 -1.56
N ALA A 252 -0.26 2.87 -2.45
CA ALA A 252 -0.76 2.44 -3.73
C ALA A 252 0.33 1.82 -4.62
N PHE A 253 1.60 2.19 -4.41
CA PHE A 253 2.68 1.59 -5.19
C PHE A 253 2.82 0.10 -4.87
N LEU A 254 2.85 -0.24 -3.58
CA LEU A 254 2.89 -1.63 -3.11
C LEU A 254 1.63 -2.38 -3.52
N LEU A 255 0.46 -1.76 -3.37
CA LEU A 255 -0.81 -2.38 -3.73
C LEU A 255 -0.90 -2.69 -5.23
N MET A 256 -0.47 -1.77 -6.09
CA MET A 256 -0.39 -1.97 -7.54
C MET A 256 0.58 -3.10 -7.88
N ASP A 257 1.73 -3.17 -7.21
CA ASP A 257 2.75 -4.18 -7.49
C ASP A 257 2.30 -5.59 -7.07
N LEU A 258 1.60 -5.73 -5.94
CA LEU A 258 0.93 -6.99 -5.55
C LEU A 258 -0.09 -7.43 -6.63
N GLN A 259 -0.90 -6.52 -7.15
CA GLN A 259 -1.87 -6.82 -8.21
C GLN A 259 -1.19 -7.19 -9.53
N HIS A 260 -0.08 -6.54 -9.87
CA HIS A 260 0.72 -6.88 -11.05
C HIS A 260 1.31 -8.30 -10.95
N LYS A 261 1.70 -8.74 -9.74
CA LYS A 261 2.22 -10.08 -9.46
C LYS A 261 1.14 -11.16 -9.34
N GLY A 262 -0.14 -10.85 -9.54
CA GLY A 262 -1.22 -11.82 -9.41
C GLY A 262 -1.55 -12.20 -7.96
N LEU A 263 -1.27 -11.29 -7.01
CA LEU A 263 -1.53 -11.47 -5.58
C LEU A 263 -2.74 -10.64 -5.13
N GLN A 264 -3.89 -10.86 -5.75
CA GLN A 264 -5.10 -10.05 -5.52
C GLN A 264 -5.65 -10.22 -4.11
N ARG A 265 -5.56 -11.42 -3.53
CA ARG A 265 -6.03 -11.68 -2.16
C ARG A 265 -5.16 -10.97 -1.15
N GLU A 266 -3.85 -11.02 -1.33
CA GLU A 266 -2.86 -10.33 -0.52
C GLU A 266 -3.02 -8.81 -0.67
N ALA A 267 -3.25 -8.30 -1.88
CA ALA A 267 -3.57 -6.90 -2.12
C ALA A 267 -4.83 -6.47 -1.32
N ALA A 268 -5.89 -7.26 -1.34
CA ALA A 268 -7.09 -7.02 -0.55
C ALA A 268 -6.83 -7.09 0.97
N CYS A 269 -6.00 -8.03 1.43
CA CYS A 269 -5.56 -8.11 2.82
C CYS A 269 -4.81 -6.84 3.24
N PHE A 270 -3.85 -6.40 2.40
CA PHE A 270 -3.04 -5.22 2.65
C PHE A 270 -3.92 -3.98 2.80
N LEU A 271 -4.82 -3.75 1.84
CA LEU A 271 -5.69 -2.59 1.83
C LEU A 271 -6.60 -2.54 3.05
N ASN A 272 -7.26 -3.66 3.37
CA ASN A 272 -8.15 -3.73 4.54
C ASN A 272 -7.38 -3.52 5.85
N ALA A 273 -6.22 -4.15 6.02
CA ALA A 273 -5.41 -3.96 7.22
C ALA A 273 -4.85 -2.53 7.34
N TYR A 274 -4.48 -1.90 6.22
CA TYR A 274 -4.04 -0.50 6.20
C TYR A 274 -5.19 0.44 6.60
N LEU A 275 -6.38 0.27 6.03
CA LEU A 275 -7.57 1.09 6.34
C LEU A 275 -8.06 0.86 7.76
N GLU A 276 -8.10 -0.38 8.23
CA GLU A 276 -8.47 -0.72 9.61
C GLU A 276 -7.51 -0.07 10.61
N THR A 277 -6.22 -0.01 10.29
CA THR A 277 -5.20 0.62 11.17
C THR A 277 -5.29 2.14 11.10
N SER A 278 -5.29 2.73 9.91
CA SER A 278 -5.25 4.19 9.71
C SER A 278 -6.58 4.89 9.95
N GLY A 279 -7.71 4.23 9.67
CA GLY A 279 -9.05 4.81 9.64
C GLY A 279 -9.32 5.67 8.40
N ASP A 280 -8.41 5.66 7.43
CA ASP A 280 -8.40 6.55 6.26
C ASP A 280 -9.32 6.08 5.11
N TYR A 281 -10.58 5.82 5.44
CA TYR A 281 -11.59 5.42 4.46
C TYR A 281 -11.97 6.57 3.50
N ASP A 282 -11.80 7.82 3.94
CA ASP A 282 -12.17 9.02 3.16
C ASP A 282 -11.26 9.22 1.94
N GLY A 283 -10.09 8.60 1.92
CA GLY A 283 -9.20 8.63 0.76
C GLY A 283 -9.47 7.56 -0.31
N LEU A 284 -10.37 6.60 -0.07
CA LEU A 284 -10.74 5.55 -1.05
C LEU A 284 -11.04 6.08 -2.47
N PRO A 285 -11.72 7.24 -2.66
CA PRO A 285 -11.94 7.79 -3.99
C PRO A 285 -10.65 8.07 -4.80
N LEU A 286 -9.51 8.31 -4.14
CA LEU A 286 -8.22 8.55 -4.79
C LEU A 286 -7.48 7.26 -5.16
N LEU A 287 -7.81 6.13 -4.53
CA LEU A 287 -6.99 4.92 -4.65
C LEU A 287 -6.87 4.42 -6.09
N PRO A 288 -7.95 4.30 -6.90
CA PRO A 288 -7.82 3.92 -8.32
C PRO A 288 -6.95 4.89 -9.12
N PHE A 289 -7.01 6.19 -8.80
CA PHE A 289 -6.22 7.22 -9.46
C PHE A 289 -4.72 7.05 -9.17
N TYR A 290 -4.35 6.78 -7.92
CA TYR A 290 -2.97 6.49 -7.56
C TYR A 290 -2.49 5.12 -8.07
N LEU A 291 -3.33 4.08 -8.07
CA LEU A 291 -2.97 2.77 -8.63
C LEU A 291 -2.63 2.87 -10.13
N VAL A 292 -3.45 3.58 -10.92
CA VAL A 292 -3.16 3.86 -12.34
C VAL A 292 -1.86 4.64 -12.47
N TYR A 293 -1.65 5.68 -11.67
CA TYR A 293 -0.40 6.45 -11.69
C TYR A 293 0.82 5.55 -11.46
N ARG A 294 0.80 4.67 -10.45
CA ARG A 294 1.93 3.78 -10.13
C ARG A 294 2.18 2.73 -11.21
N ALA A 295 1.12 2.18 -11.82
CA ALA A 295 1.26 1.33 -12.99
C ALA A 295 1.92 2.09 -14.17
N MET A 296 1.54 3.35 -14.39
CA MET A 296 2.15 4.21 -15.42
C MET A 296 3.61 4.58 -15.12
N VAL A 297 4.00 4.71 -13.85
CA VAL A 297 5.41 4.87 -13.47
C VAL A 297 6.23 3.65 -13.90
N ARG A 298 5.75 2.42 -13.62
CA ARG A 298 6.43 1.19 -14.05
C ARG A 298 6.41 1.00 -15.57
N ALA A 299 5.31 1.36 -16.24
CA ALA A 299 5.24 1.38 -17.70
C ALA A 299 6.26 2.35 -18.31
N LYS A 300 6.45 3.53 -17.71
CA LYS A 300 7.49 4.48 -18.14
C LYS A 300 8.89 3.89 -18.01
N VAL A 301 9.22 3.30 -16.86
CA VAL A 301 10.55 2.74 -16.61
C VAL A 301 10.85 1.59 -17.60
N THR A 302 9.89 0.70 -17.82
CA THR A 302 10.02 -0.40 -18.80
C THR A 302 10.13 0.12 -20.24
N ALA A 303 9.38 1.16 -20.62
CA ALA A 303 9.50 1.80 -21.93
C ALA A 303 10.88 2.43 -22.17
N ILE A 304 11.44 3.12 -21.16
CA ILE A 304 12.79 3.70 -21.25
C ILE A 304 13.83 2.58 -21.41
N ARG A 305 13.70 1.49 -20.64
CA ARG A 305 14.60 0.33 -20.77
C ARG A 305 14.53 -0.27 -22.19
N LEU A 306 13.34 -0.41 -22.77
CA LEU A 306 13.17 -0.91 -24.15
C LEU A 306 13.88 -0.06 -25.21
N ALA A 307 13.95 1.26 -24.99
CA ALA A 307 14.62 2.19 -25.89
C ALA A 307 16.16 2.10 -25.83
N GLN A 308 16.72 1.48 -24.78
CA GLN A 308 18.18 1.35 -24.64
C GLN A 308 18.76 0.37 -25.66
N SER A 309 19.93 0.73 -26.19
CA SER A 309 20.76 -0.18 -26.98
C SER A 309 21.41 -1.24 -26.08
N GLY A 310 21.70 -2.41 -26.62
CA GLY A 310 22.42 -3.47 -25.90
C GLY A 310 21.56 -4.56 -25.24
N LEU A 311 20.23 -4.44 -25.25
CA LEU A 311 19.36 -5.54 -24.83
C LEU A 311 19.45 -6.73 -25.79
N SER A 312 19.62 -7.93 -25.25
CA SER A 312 19.43 -9.17 -26.01
C SER A 312 17.99 -9.29 -26.52
N ARG A 313 17.75 -10.19 -27.50
CA ARG A 313 16.40 -10.42 -28.04
C ARG A 313 15.42 -10.86 -26.96
N ASP A 314 15.86 -11.71 -26.02
CA ASP A 314 15.02 -12.24 -24.95
C ASP A 314 14.72 -11.18 -23.87
N GLU A 315 15.70 -10.36 -23.51
CA GLU A 315 15.49 -9.21 -22.61
C GLU A 315 14.54 -8.19 -23.22
N ARG A 316 14.68 -7.90 -24.52
CA ARG A 316 13.77 -7.00 -25.22
C ARG A 316 12.34 -7.56 -25.23
N ARG A 317 12.17 -8.86 -25.51
CA ARG A 317 10.86 -9.51 -25.51
C ARG A 317 10.20 -9.50 -24.12
N SER A 318 10.96 -9.86 -23.08
CA SER A 318 10.45 -9.87 -21.70
C SER A 318 10.09 -8.46 -21.20
N THR A 319 10.94 -7.46 -21.48
CA THR A 319 10.66 -6.07 -21.11
C THR A 319 9.44 -5.52 -21.87
N ALA A 320 9.23 -5.92 -23.13
CA ALA A 320 8.06 -5.53 -23.91
C ALA A 320 6.76 -6.14 -23.37
N ALA A 321 6.82 -7.40 -22.94
CA ALA A 321 5.70 -8.07 -22.27
C ALA A 321 5.38 -7.40 -20.93
N GLU A 322 6.40 -7.04 -20.15
CA GLU A 322 6.24 -6.33 -18.88
C GLU A 322 5.59 -4.95 -19.06
N TYR A 323 6.06 -4.17 -20.05
CA TYR A 323 5.43 -2.89 -20.42
C TYR A 323 3.93 -3.07 -20.76
N ALA A 324 3.61 -4.04 -21.63
CA ALA A 324 2.23 -4.31 -22.02
C ALA A 324 1.36 -4.70 -20.81
N ALA A 325 1.90 -5.52 -19.89
CA ALA A 325 1.21 -5.94 -18.67
C ALA A 325 0.88 -4.76 -17.74
N TYR A 326 1.77 -3.76 -17.61
CA TYR A 326 1.47 -2.54 -16.84
C TYR A 326 0.41 -1.66 -17.52
N ILE A 327 0.45 -1.52 -18.84
CA ILE A 327 -0.60 -0.80 -19.59
C ILE A 327 -1.96 -1.49 -19.42
N ASP A 328 -2.00 -2.81 -19.51
CA ASP A 328 -3.24 -3.59 -19.32
C ASP A 328 -3.75 -3.50 -17.89
N LEU A 329 -2.86 -3.53 -16.89
CA LEU A 329 -3.21 -3.30 -15.49
C LEU A 329 -3.81 -1.89 -15.29
N ALA A 330 -3.15 -0.84 -15.80
CA ALA A 330 -3.67 0.52 -15.74
C ALA A 330 -5.05 0.64 -16.40
N CYS A 331 -5.25 0.00 -17.56
CA CYS A 331 -6.54 -0.06 -18.22
C CYS A 331 -7.61 -0.73 -17.35
N ARG A 332 -7.32 -1.89 -16.74
CA ARG A 332 -8.26 -2.57 -15.82
C ARG A 332 -8.62 -1.69 -14.63
N LEU A 333 -7.63 -1.08 -13.98
CA LEU A 333 -7.80 -0.19 -12.83
C LEU A 333 -8.59 1.09 -13.14
N SER A 334 -8.60 1.52 -14.40
CA SER A 334 -9.35 2.70 -14.85
C SER A 334 -10.83 2.43 -15.11
N ARG A 335 -11.26 1.16 -15.13
CA ARG A 335 -12.65 0.77 -15.40
C ARG A 335 -13.55 1.08 -14.21
N ALA A 336 -14.76 1.51 -14.51
CA ALA A 336 -15.79 1.63 -13.49
C ALA A 336 -16.26 0.23 -13.07
N THR A 337 -16.40 0.02 -11.76
CA THR A 337 -16.94 -1.19 -11.15
C THR A 337 -18.39 -0.95 -10.74
N GLN A 338 -19.15 -2.05 -10.59
CA GLN A 338 -20.47 -2.02 -9.98
C GLN A 338 -20.35 -2.59 -8.56
N PRO A 339 -20.20 -1.73 -7.54
CA PRO A 339 -20.05 -2.20 -6.17
C PRO A 339 -21.36 -2.74 -5.62
N ALA A 340 -21.27 -3.56 -4.57
CA ALA A 340 -22.40 -4.02 -3.79
C ALA A 340 -22.22 -3.72 -2.28
N LEU A 341 -23.32 -3.65 -1.54
CA LEU A 341 -23.31 -3.51 -0.08
C LEU A 341 -23.73 -4.82 0.58
N ILE A 342 -22.85 -5.36 1.42
CA ILE A 342 -23.11 -6.56 2.23
C ILE A 342 -23.11 -6.12 3.69
N ILE A 343 -24.13 -6.49 4.44
CA ILE A 343 -24.08 -6.44 5.91
C ILE A 343 -24.00 -7.86 6.45
N THR A 344 -23.19 -8.08 7.48
CA THR A 344 -23.27 -9.35 8.21
C THR A 344 -24.48 -9.35 9.13
N PHE A 345 -24.92 -10.52 9.54
CA PHE A 345 -25.83 -10.70 10.67
C PHE A 345 -25.32 -11.88 11.50
N GLY A 346 -25.34 -11.75 12.82
CA GLY A 346 -24.96 -12.84 13.71
C GLY A 346 -24.41 -12.37 15.05
N PHE A 347 -24.49 -13.25 16.03
CA PHE A 347 -24.05 -12.99 17.39
C PHE A 347 -22.52 -12.99 17.54
N SER A 348 -22.04 -12.48 18.67
CA SER A 348 -20.65 -12.69 19.09
C SER A 348 -20.31 -14.19 19.11
N GLY A 349 -19.20 -14.58 18.51
CA GLY A 349 -18.81 -15.98 18.35
C GLY A 349 -19.44 -16.71 17.15
N SER A 350 -20.36 -16.10 16.40
CA SER A 350 -21.01 -16.74 15.24
C SER A 350 -20.14 -16.86 13.99
N GLY A 351 -18.84 -16.54 14.06
CA GLY A 351 -17.93 -16.65 12.91
C GLY A 351 -18.08 -15.55 11.84
N LYS A 352 -19.01 -14.59 12.01
CA LYS A 352 -19.29 -13.52 11.03
C LYS A 352 -18.04 -12.76 10.54
N SER A 353 -17.12 -12.41 11.43
CA SER A 353 -15.90 -11.66 11.07
C SER A 353 -14.90 -12.51 10.29
N ARG A 354 -14.86 -13.82 10.55
CA ARG A 354 -14.04 -14.78 9.79
C ARG A 354 -14.56 -14.91 8.37
N VAL A 355 -15.88 -15.05 8.20
CA VAL A 355 -16.51 -15.14 6.88
C VAL A 355 -16.38 -13.83 6.12
N ALA A 356 -16.64 -12.69 6.77
CA ALA A 356 -16.49 -11.36 6.17
C ALA A 356 -15.06 -11.07 5.70
N GLY A 357 -14.05 -11.43 6.52
CA GLY A 357 -12.64 -11.28 6.14
C GLY A 357 -12.27 -12.15 4.93
N TRP A 358 -12.69 -13.42 4.94
CA TRP A 358 -12.48 -14.30 3.80
C TRP A 358 -13.13 -13.76 2.52
N LEU A 359 -14.36 -13.27 2.59
CA LEU A 359 -15.06 -12.66 1.46
C LEU A 359 -14.38 -11.38 0.97
N ALA A 360 -13.91 -10.53 1.88
CA ALA A 360 -13.19 -9.31 1.54
C ALA A 360 -11.95 -9.61 0.68
N GLU A 361 -11.22 -10.67 1.03
CA GLU A 361 -10.04 -11.12 0.29
C GLU A 361 -10.38 -11.66 -1.10
N HIS A 362 -11.50 -12.37 -1.24
CA HIS A 362 -11.88 -13.04 -2.50
C HIS A 362 -12.62 -12.14 -3.48
N LEU A 363 -13.32 -11.13 -2.98
CA LEU A 363 -14.06 -10.13 -3.75
C LEU A 363 -13.30 -8.81 -3.92
N SER A 364 -12.12 -8.68 -3.32
CA SER A 364 -11.43 -7.39 -3.17
C SER A 364 -12.33 -6.30 -2.56
N ALA A 365 -13.18 -6.70 -1.61
CA ALA A 365 -14.13 -5.83 -0.95
C ALA A 365 -13.50 -5.12 0.27
N ILE A 366 -14.08 -3.99 0.67
CA ILE A 366 -13.70 -3.26 1.87
C ILE A 366 -14.53 -3.79 3.04
N GLN A 367 -13.87 -4.41 4.01
CA GLN A 367 -14.46 -4.80 5.29
C GLN A 367 -14.35 -3.64 6.28
N VAL A 368 -15.48 -3.30 6.89
CA VAL A 368 -15.55 -2.29 7.95
C VAL A 368 -16.07 -2.96 9.22
N ARG A 369 -15.22 -3.09 10.22
CA ARG A 369 -15.52 -3.79 11.47
C ARG A 369 -16.05 -2.82 12.51
N SER A 370 -17.27 -3.07 12.98
CA SER A 370 -17.91 -2.25 14.01
C SER A 370 -17.10 -2.15 15.30
N ASP A 371 -16.45 -3.23 15.74
CA ASP A 371 -15.65 -3.24 16.96
C ASP A 371 -14.41 -2.32 16.84
N VAL A 372 -13.76 -2.27 15.67
CA VAL A 372 -12.61 -1.39 15.43
C VAL A 372 -13.03 0.08 15.40
N GLU A 373 -14.09 0.41 14.65
CA GLU A 373 -14.55 1.79 14.55
C GLU A 373 -15.17 2.29 15.85
N ARG A 374 -15.79 1.41 16.65
CA ARG A 374 -16.23 1.72 18.00
C ARG A 374 -15.05 2.12 18.89
N LYS A 375 -13.97 1.33 18.90
CA LYS A 375 -12.74 1.65 19.66
C LYS A 375 -12.13 2.96 19.20
N ARG A 376 -12.05 3.18 17.89
CA ARG A 376 -11.56 4.44 17.29
C ARG A 376 -12.37 5.64 17.77
N LEU A 377 -13.70 5.57 17.71
CA LEU A 377 -14.59 6.63 18.19
C LEU A 377 -14.41 6.89 19.69
N CYS A 378 -14.32 5.83 20.51
CA CYS A 378 -14.09 5.99 21.94
C CYS A 378 -12.72 6.61 22.26
N GLY A 379 -11.66 6.25 21.52
CA GLY A 379 -10.35 6.88 21.66
C GLY A 379 -10.37 8.37 21.30
N LEU A 380 -11.05 8.73 20.21
CA LEU A 380 -11.23 10.13 19.80
C LEU A 380 -12.03 10.95 20.82
N LEU A 381 -13.07 10.36 21.42
CA LEU A 381 -13.91 11.04 22.42
C LEU A 381 -13.21 11.25 23.77
N LYS A 382 -12.18 10.46 24.09
CA LYS A 382 -11.49 10.50 25.39
C LYS A 382 -10.16 11.27 25.38
N GLY A 383 -9.63 11.62 24.20
CA GLY A 383 -8.26 12.16 24.07
C GLY A 383 -7.19 11.13 24.51
N ASP A 384 -5.90 11.49 24.45
CA ASP A 384 -4.73 10.61 24.72
C ASP A 384 -4.67 9.96 26.13
N SER A 385 -5.74 10.05 26.93
CA SER A 385 -5.91 9.36 28.20
C SER A 385 -6.63 8.02 28.02
N ALA A 386 -6.01 7.08 27.30
CA ALA A 386 -6.55 5.73 27.11
C ALA A 386 -5.55 4.65 27.54
N VAL A 387 -5.13 4.71 28.80
CA VAL A 387 -4.66 3.52 29.52
C VAL A 387 -5.71 3.24 30.58
N SER A 388 -6.57 2.25 30.29
CA SER A 388 -7.43 1.56 31.25
C SER A 388 -8.64 2.34 31.79
N ALA A 389 -9.83 2.11 31.20
CA ALA A 389 -11.12 2.36 31.85
C ALA A 389 -12.17 1.34 31.35
N PRO A 390 -13.15 0.95 32.19
CA PRO A 390 -13.86 -0.34 32.09
C PRO A 390 -14.75 -0.51 30.85
N GLU A 391 -14.91 -1.77 30.44
CA GLU A 391 -15.66 -2.24 29.26
C GLU A 391 -17.14 -1.79 29.21
N GLU A 392 -17.73 -1.36 30.33
CA GLU A 392 -19.14 -0.96 30.41
C GLU A 392 -19.48 0.30 29.60
N GLY A 393 -18.50 1.16 29.28
CA GLY A 393 -18.73 2.45 28.62
C GLY A 393 -18.70 2.46 27.08
N ILE A 394 -18.31 1.37 26.42
CA ILE A 394 -18.19 1.34 24.94
C ILE A 394 -19.47 0.87 24.24
N TYR A 395 -20.37 0.18 24.94
CA TYR A 395 -21.61 -0.37 24.40
C TYR A 395 -22.87 0.41 24.82
N THR A 396 -22.74 1.70 25.15
CA THR A 396 -23.92 2.53 25.44
C THR A 396 -24.75 2.72 24.16
N PRO A 397 -26.06 3.01 24.27
CA PRO A 397 -26.92 3.30 23.11
C PRO A 397 -26.36 4.44 22.25
N GLU A 398 -25.78 5.47 22.87
CA GLU A 398 -25.20 6.63 22.19
C GLU A 398 -23.97 6.22 21.37
N VAL A 399 -23.04 5.48 21.96
CA VAL A 399 -21.84 4.99 21.25
C VAL A 399 -22.22 4.01 20.15
N THR A 400 -23.21 3.16 20.39
CA THR A 400 -23.75 2.23 19.38
C THR A 400 -24.35 3.00 18.20
N GLY A 401 -25.16 4.02 18.47
CA GLY A 401 -25.73 4.90 17.45
C GLY A 401 -24.65 5.60 16.63
N ALA A 402 -23.66 6.21 17.29
CA ALA A 402 -22.53 6.88 16.65
C ALA A 402 -21.70 5.91 15.79
N THR A 403 -21.46 4.69 16.27
CA THR A 403 -20.75 3.64 15.53
C THR A 403 -21.49 3.32 14.23
N TYR A 404 -22.80 3.05 14.28
CA TYR A 404 -23.56 2.75 13.07
C TYR A 404 -23.66 3.94 12.10
N THR A 405 -23.70 5.18 12.60
CA THR A 405 -23.59 6.38 11.76
C THR A 405 -22.24 6.45 11.05
N ARG A 406 -21.13 6.15 11.75
CA ARG A 406 -19.79 6.07 11.14
C ARG A 406 -19.70 4.96 10.10
N LEU A 407 -20.19 3.77 10.39
CA LEU A 407 -20.22 2.65 9.43
C LEU A 407 -21.03 2.99 8.17
N HIS A 408 -22.15 3.69 8.34
CA HIS A 408 -22.97 4.16 7.22
C HIS A 408 -22.22 5.20 6.36
N ALA A 409 -21.50 6.13 6.99
CA ALA A 409 -20.67 7.10 6.28
C ALA A 409 -19.53 6.42 5.50
N ILE A 410 -18.81 5.48 6.13
CA ILE A 410 -17.76 4.71 5.46
C ILE A 410 -18.33 3.91 4.29
N ALA A 411 -19.47 3.23 4.47
CA ALA A 411 -20.16 2.51 3.40
C ALA A 411 -20.48 3.43 2.21
N THR A 412 -20.98 4.63 2.50
CA THR A 412 -21.29 5.62 1.47
C THR A 412 -20.05 6.01 0.68
N THR A 413 -18.95 6.32 1.37
CA THR A 413 -17.67 6.69 0.74
C THR A 413 -17.11 5.54 -0.11
N ALA A 414 -17.07 4.32 0.43
CA ALA A 414 -16.49 3.16 -0.24
C ALA A 414 -17.28 2.75 -1.48
N ILE A 415 -18.62 2.75 -1.41
CA ILE A 415 -19.49 2.45 -2.55
C ILE A 415 -19.35 3.53 -3.63
N HIS A 416 -19.34 4.83 -3.29
CA HIS A 416 -19.10 5.89 -4.28
C HIS A 416 -17.69 5.81 -4.90
N ALA A 417 -16.71 5.29 -4.16
CA ALA A 417 -15.37 5.03 -4.67
C ALA A 417 -15.29 3.78 -5.58
N GLY A 418 -16.37 3.00 -5.69
CA GLY A 418 -16.46 1.82 -6.56
C GLY A 418 -16.12 0.50 -5.86
N TYR A 419 -16.03 0.47 -4.53
CA TYR A 419 -15.70 -0.75 -3.81
C TYR A 419 -16.93 -1.44 -3.25
N THR A 420 -17.08 -2.74 -3.54
CA THR A 420 -17.98 -3.60 -2.76
C THR A 420 -17.59 -3.50 -1.29
N THR A 421 -18.56 -3.31 -0.42
CA THR A 421 -18.33 -3.01 0.99
C THR A 421 -19.06 -4.00 1.88
N ILE A 422 -18.36 -4.57 2.85
CA ILE A 422 -18.89 -5.50 3.86
C ILE A 422 -18.87 -4.78 5.21
N ILE A 423 -20.05 -4.53 5.77
CA ILE A 423 -20.17 -4.00 7.14
C ILE A 423 -20.28 -5.17 8.10
N ASP A 424 -19.20 -5.40 8.86
CA ASP A 424 -19.07 -6.46 9.84
C ASP A 424 -19.54 -5.97 11.22
N ALA A 425 -20.82 -6.23 11.49
CA ALA A 425 -21.48 -5.98 12.77
C ALA A 425 -22.54 -7.05 13.06
N THR A 426 -23.13 -7.00 14.25
CA THR A 426 -24.12 -8.02 14.65
C THR A 426 -25.47 -7.82 14.00
N PHE A 427 -25.87 -6.57 13.75
CA PHE A 427 -27.11 -6.18 13.04
C PHE A 427 -28.40 -6.81 13.62
N LEU A 428 -28.48 -6.85 14.94
CA LEU A 428 -29.60 -7.47 15.67
C LEU A 428 -30.92 -6.68 15.57
N ASP A 429 -30.85 -5.40 15.23
CA ASP A 429 -31.98 -4.47 15.16
C ASP A 429 -32.43 -4.27 13.71
N VAL A 430 -33.74 -4.45 13.46
CA VAL A 430 -34.37 -4.37 12.15
C VAL A 430 -34.31 -2.96 11.54
N GLU A 431 -34.43 -1.90 12.36
CA GLU A 431 -34.33 -0.52 11.88
C GLU A 431 -32.91 -0.23 11.42
N VAL A 432 -31.92 -0.77 12.12
CA VAL A 432 -30.51 -0.66 11.72
C VAL A 432 -30.25 -1.39 10.41
N ARG A 433 -30.79 -2.60 10.21
CA ARG A 433 -30.69 -3.32 8.92
C ARG A 433 -31.38 -2.55 7.80
N ASP A 434 -32.57 -2.02 8.04
CA ASP A 434 -33.32 -1.25 7.05
C ASP A 434 -32.61 0.05 6.65
N ARG A 435 -31.86 0.69 7.55
CA ARG A 435 -31.02 1.85 7.20
C ARG A 435 -29.99 1.52 6.12
N PHE A 436 -29.29 0.38 6.22
CA PHE A 436 -28.31 -0.03 5.20
C PHE A 436 -28.98 -0.52 3.91
N ARG A 437 -30.16 -1.16 4.00
CA ARG A 437 -30.98 -1.49 2.82
C ARG A 437 -31.38 -0.23 2.06
N LYS A 438 -31.87 0.80 2.76
CA LYS A 438 -32.21 2.10 2.19
C LYS A 438 -30.99 2.79 1.60
N LEU A 439 -29.84 2.72 2.27
CA LEU A 439 -28.57 3.23 1.74
C LEU A 439 -28.24 2.60 0.38
N ALA A 440 -28.23 1.26 0.29
CA ALA A 440 -27.95 0.58 -0.98
C ALA A 440 -28.91 1.00 -2.09
N LYS A 441 -30.21 1.15 -1.77
CA LYS A 441 -31.21 1.67 -2.71
C LYS A 441 -30.90 3.10 -3.17
N THR A 442 -30.53 3.99 -2.24
CA THR A 442 -30.17 5.39 -2.55
C THR A 442 -28.91 5.46 -3.41
N LEU A 443 -27.94 4.59 -3.17
CA LEU A 443 -26.69 4.52 -3.94
C LEU A 443 -26.84 3.74 -5.26
N GLY A 444 -27.99 3.09 -5.47
CA GLY A 444 -28.25 2.29 -6.67
C GLY A 444 -27.40 1.02 -6.77
N CYS A 445 -26.99 0.43 -5.64
CA CYS A 445 -26.18 -0.79 -5.61
C CYS A 445 -26.93 -2.02 -5.08
N PRO A 446 -26.54 -3.25 -5.48
CA PRO A 446 -27.05 -4.49 -4.90
C PRO A 446 -26.82 -4.58 -3.39
N PHE A 447 -27.74 -5.24 -2.68
CA PHE A 447 -27.72 -5.37 -1.21
C PHE A 447 -27.87 -6.83 -0.78
N LEU A 448 -27.10 -7.26 0.23
CA LEU A 448 -27.19 -8.59 0.82
C LEU A 448 -27.04 -8.54 2.35
N ILE A 449 -27.81 -9.37 3.05
CA ILE A 449 -27.66 -9.68 4.46
C ILE A 449 -27.06 -11.09 4.57
N LEU A 450 -25.81 -11.18 5.02
CA LEU A 450 -25.11 -12.44 5.24
C LEU A 450 -25.29 -12.91 6.69
N ALA A 451 -26.26 -13.78 6.93
CA ALA A 451 -26.61 -14.31 8.24
C ALA A 451 -25.74 -15.52 8.62
N CYS A 452 -24.73 -15.26 9.43
CA CYS A 452 -23.80 -16.25 9.96
C CYS A 452 -24.35 -16.84 11.25
N HIS A 453 -24.57 -18.16 11.26
CA HIS A 453 -25.10 -18.89 12.42
C HIS A 453 -24.19 -20.04 12.84
N ALA A 454 -24.36 -20.49 14.09
CA ALA A 454 -23.78 -21.68 14.68
C ALA A 454 -24.53 -21.99 15.99
N PRO A 455 -24.44 -23.22 16.53
CA PRO A 455 -25.08 -23.58 17.80
C PRO A 455 -24.64 -22.67 18.96
N VAL A 456 -25.56 -22.27 19.83
CA VAL A 456 -25.30 -21.28 20.91
C VAL A 456 -24.18 -21.74 21.84
N GLU A 457 -24.08 -23.03 22.11
CA GLU A 457 -23.02 -23.65 22.90
C GLU A 457 -21.64 -23.39 22.28
N LEU A 458 -21.54 -23.47 20.94
CA LEU A 458 -20.32 -23.18 20.20
C LEU A 458 -19.99 -21.67 20.22
N LEU A 459 -21.00 -20.80 20.16
CA LEU A 459 -20.81 -19.35 20.31
C LEU A 459 -20.18 -19.03 21.67
N ARG A 460 -20.72 -19.60 22.76
CA ARG A 460 -20.18 -19.43 24.12
C ARG A 460 -18.72 -19.91 24.23
N GLN A 461 -18.42 -21.09 23.67
CA GLN A 461 -17.06 -21.64 23.64
C GLN A 461 -16.08 -20.72 22.90
N ARG A 462 -16.47 -20.25 21.69
CA ARG A 462 -15.63 -19.36 20.87
C ARG A 462 -15.35 -18.02 21.55
N VAL A 463 -16.38 -17.43 22.19
CA VAL A 463 -16.22 -16.17 22.94
C VAL A 463 -15.27 -16.36 24.12
N GLN A 464 -15.43 -17.44 24.89
CA GLN A 464 -14.53 -17.77 26.01
C GLN A 464 -13.09 -17.99 25.56
N GLN A 465 -12.87 -18.74 24.48
CA GLN A 465 -11.53 -19.00 23.95
C GLN A 465 -10.86 -17.70 23.52
N ARG A 466 -11.56 -16.86 22.77
CA ARG A 466 -11.04 -15.58 22.27
C ARG A 466 -10.64 -14.64 23.40
N ASN A 467 -11.43 -14.54 24.46
CA ASN A 467 -11.10 -13.69 25.61
C ASN A 467 -9.83 -14.13 26.34
N ARG A 468 -9.41 -15.41 26.20
CA ARG A 468 -8.14 -15.90 26.74
C ARG A 468 -6.94 -15.57 25.86
N GLU A 469 -7.16 -15.32 24.57
CA GLU A 469 -6.09 -15.13 23.57
C GLU A 469 -5.68 -13.66 23.37
N GLU A 470 -6.42 -12.68 23.93
CA GLU A 470 -6.16 -11.21 23.92
C GLU A 470 -5.77 -10.57 22.56
N ASN A 471 -5.96 -11.27 21.43
CA ASN A 471 -5.46 -10.88 20.11
C ASN A 471 -6.56 -10.42 19.12
N ASP A 472 -7.83 -10.35 19.54
CA ASP A 472 -8.95 -9.94 18.69
C ASP A 472 -9.48 -8.56 19.13
N PRO A 473 -9.78 -7.62 18.22
CA PRO A 473 -10.35 -6.33 18.58
C PRO A 473 -11.79 -6.39 19.10
N SER A 474 -12.46 -7.55 19.09
CA SER A 474 -13.82 -7.70 19.63
C SER A 474 -13.84 -7.86 21.15
N ASP A 475 -14.47 -6.90 21.85
CA ASP A 475 -14.57 -6.86 23.33
C ASP A 475 -15.79 -7.62 23.88
N ALA A 476 -16.46 -8.42 23.04
CA ALA A 476 -17.67 -9.10 23.48
C ALA A 476 -17.33 -10.30 24.37
N ASP A 477 -17.76 -10.24 25.63
CA ASP A 477 -17.73 -11.33 26.60
C ASP A 477 -19.04 -12.15 26.58
N LEU A 478 -19.17 -13.09 27.52
CA LEU A 478 -20.38 -13.90 27.66
C LEU A 478 -21.60 -13.06 28.03
N ALA A 479 -21.44 -12.01 28.85
CA ALA A 479 -22.56 -11.15 29.22
C ALA A 479 -23.11 -10.39 28.00
N VAL A 480 -22.23 -9.89 27.14
CA VAL A 480 -22.59 -9.28 25.85
C VAL A 480 -23.32 -10.30 24.97
N LEU A 481 -22.81 -11.53 24.83
CA LEU A 481 -23.48 -12.58 24.05
C LEU A 481 -24.90 -12.89 24.58
N GLU A 482 -25.05 -13.09 25.89
CA GLU A 482 -26.36 -13.38 26.50
C GLU A 482 -27.34 -12.22 26.34
N ARG A 483 -26.85 -10.97 26.40
CA ARG A 483 -27.67 -9.79 26.09
C ARG A 483 -28.10 -9.79 24.62
N GLN A 484 -27.18 -10.08 23.70
CA GLN A 484 -27.47 -10.13 22.27
C GLN A 484 -28.56 -11.17 21.92
N LEU A 485 -28.49 -12.35 22.54
CA LEU A 485 -29.50 -13.41 22.36
C LEU A 485 -30.91 -12.95 22.79
N LYS A 486 -31.02 -12.12 23.83
CA LYS A 486 -32.30 -11.60 24.34
C LYS A 486 -32.88 -10.48 23.49
N ILE A 487 -32.05 -9.61 22.91
CA ILE A 487 -32.49 -8.42 22.17
C ILE A 487 -32.61 -8.65 20.66
N ASN A 488 -32.29 -9.85 20.18
CA ASN A 488 -32.34 -10.20 18.76
C ASN A 488 -33.74 -9.99 18.16
N GLN A 489 -33.82 -9.25 17.06
CA GLN A 489 -35.06 -9.10 16.30
C GLN A 489 -35.02 -9.96 15.04
N ALA A 490 -36.05 -10.81 14.87
CA ALA A 490 -36.18 -11.71 13.74
C ALA A 490 -36.20 -10.98 12.38
N PHE A 491 -35.86 -11.71 11.32
CA PHE A 491 -35.97 -11.19 9.96
C PHE A 491 -37.45 -10.98 9.58
N SER A 492 -37.72 -9.84 8.97
CA SER A 492 -39.02 -9.52 8.38
C SER A 492 -39.16 -10.14 6.99
N VAL A 493 -40.40 -10.30 6.52
CA VAL A 493 -40.69 -10.76 5.15
C VAL A 493 -40.01 -9.87 4.08
N ALA A 494 -39.88 -8.57 4.37
CA ALA A 494 -39.24 -7.61 3.48
C ALA A 494 -37.71 -7.77 3.37
N GLU A 495 -37.10 -8.57 4.25
CA GLU A 495 -35.66 -8.88 4.25
C GLU A 495 -35.33 -10.19 3.53
N SER A 496 -36.31 -11.09 3.38
CA SER A 496 -36.14 -12.42 2.76
C SER A 496 -35.44 -12.40 1.39
N PRO A 497 -35.72 -11.46 0.46
CA PRO A 497 -35.02 -11.42 -0.83
C PRO A 497 -33.52 -11.15 -0.71
N PHE A 498 -33.09 -10.50 0.36
CA PHE A 498 -31.71 -10.08 0.59
C PHE A 498 -30.94 -11.04 1.51
N LEU A 499 -31.62 -12.02 2.11
CA LEU A 499 -31.04 -12.90 3.12
C LEU A 499 -30.30 -14.07 2.50
N LEU A 500 -29.03 -14.24 2.88
CA LEU A 500 -28.24 -15.44 2.65
C LEU A 500 -27.75 -15.98 3.99
N GLU A 501 -28.15 -17.19 4.34
CA GLU A 501 -27.73 -17.86 5.57
C GLU A 501 -26.49 -18.72 5.32
N TRP A 502 -25.56 -18.72 6.29
CA TRP A 502 -24.34 -19.53 6.21
C TRP A 502 -24.03 -20.14 7.57
N ASP A 503 -23.88 -21.47 7.61
CA ASP A 503 -23.45 -22.19 8.81
C ASP A 503 -21.94 -22.06 9.00
N THR A 504 -21.54 -21.46 10.11
CA THR A 504 -20.14 -21.22 10.46
C THR A 504 -19.50 -22.34 11.26
N THR A 505 -20.18 -23.48 11.46
CA THR A 505 -19.48 -24.73 11.79
C THR A 505 -18.56 -25.15 10.65
N GLU A 506 -18.89 -24.76 9.41
CA GLU A 506 -18.09 -24.97 8.23
C GLU A 506 -17.19 -23.75 7.92
N ALA A 507 -16.06 -24.00 7.26
CA ALA A 507 -15.21 -22.94 6.76
C ALA A 507 -15.87 -22.26 5.55
N PRO A 508 -15.70 -20.93 5.35
CA PRO A 508 -16.17 -20.29 4.13
C PRO A 508 -15.52 -20.94 2.90
N SER A 509 -16.32 -21.20 1.87
CA SER A 509 -15.94 -22.01 0.71
C SER A 509 -16.26 -21.30 -0.60
N SER A 510 -15.80 -21.86 -1.73
CA SER A 510 -16.14 -21.35 -3.06
C SER A 510 -17.64 -21.32 -3.34
N GLU A 511 -18.41 -22.21 -2.73
CA GLU A 511 -19.87 -22.23 -2.84
C GLU A 511 -20.50 -20.95 -2.29
N LEU A 512 -20.07 -20.51 -1.09
CA LEU A 512 -20.52 -19.23 -0.53
C LEU A 512 -20.21 -18.06 -1.48
N LEU A 513 -19.01 -18.05 -2.05
CA LEU A 513 -18.57 -17.01 -2.96
C LEU A 513 -19.43 -16.97 -4.25
N GLU A 514 -19.76 -18.13 -4.80
CA GLU A 514 -20.61 -18.26 -5.98
C GLU A 514 -22.03 -17.78 -5.68
N GLN A 515 -22.63 -18.23 -4.58
CA GLN A 515 -23.98 -17.80 -4.15
C GLN A 515 -24.04 -16.27 -3.98
N ILE A 516 -23.03 -15.67 -3.35
CA ILE A 516 -22.94 -14.21 -3.18
C ILE A 516 -22.77 -13.51 -4.53
N SER A 517 -21.90 -14.03 -5.40
CA SER A 517 -21.63 -13.40 -6.71
C SER A 517 -22.87 -13.39 -7.59
N VAL A 518 -23.63 -14.50 -7.61
CA VAL A 518 -24.91 -14.61 -8.34
C VAL A 518 -25.94 -13.63 -7.78
N ARG A 519 -26.13 -13.59 -6.45
CA ARG A 519 -27.13 -12.72 -5.82
C ARG A 519 -26.84 -11.23 -6.01
N LEU A 520 -25.57 -10.86 -6.01
CA LEU A 520 -25.14 -9.47 -6.15
C LEU A 520 -24.86 -9.09 -7.61
N ASN A 521 -25.03 -10.01 -8.56
CA ASN A 521 -24.65 -9.85 -9.97
C ASN A 521 -23.23 -9.31 -10.13
N LEU A 522 -22.31 -9.78 -9.28
CA LEU A 522 -20.91 -9.42 -9.37
C LEU A 522 -20.34 -10.19 -10.56
N GLN A 523 -19.88 -9.46 -11.59
CA GLN A 523 -19.17 -10.11 -12.69
C GLN A 523 -17.93 -10.80 -12.11
N SER A 524 -17.84 -12.11 -12.33
CA SER A 524 -16.58 -12.82 -12.20
C SER A 524 -15.65 -12.27 -13.28
N GLU A 525 -14.82 -11.27 -12.95
CA GLU A 525 -13.68 -10.97 -13.80
C GLU A 525 -12.92 -12.29 -14.00
N GLU A 526 -12.79 -12.72 -15.26
CA GLU A 526 -12.17 -14.00 -15.62
C GLU A 526 -10.82 -14.12 -14.90
N ARG A 527 -10.79 -15.01 -13.89
CA ARG A 527 -9.58 -15.45 -13.22
C ARG A 527 -8.80 -16.28 -14.24
N THR A 528 -7.97 -15.61 -15.03
CA THR A 528 -6.94 -16.24 -15.88
C THR A 528 -5.57 -15.94 -15.32
#